data_AF-A0A672K4Y4-F1
#
_entry.id   AF-A0A672K4Y4-F1
#
_cell.length_a   1.000
_cell.length_b   1.000
_cell.length_c   1.000
_cell.angle_alpha   90.00
_cell.angle_beta   90.00
_cell.angle_gamma   90.00
#
_symmetry.space_group_name_H-M   'P 1'
#
loop_
_entity.id
_entity.type
_entity.pdbx_description
1 polymer ?
#
loop_
_entity_poly.entity_id
_entity_poly.type
_entity_poly.pdbx_seq_one_letter_code
_entity_poly.pdbx_strand_id
1 'polypeptide(L)'
;LLSPCQEDWVFYEDSCYFQSSSKKSWQIAEKNCVEKGSHLVVVNDLAELVRQQHTSYWIGLVEKEEGQWSWVDGTDYSTTEQ
;
A
#
# COMPACT_ATOMS: atom_id res chain seq x y z
N LEU A 1 -17.86 18.07 -5.60
CA LEU A 1 -17.25 16.90 -6.26
C LEU A 1 -17.19 15.80 -5.21
N LEU A 2 -17.92 14.71 -5.40
CA LEU A 2 -17.83 13.54 -4.53
C LEU A 2 -16.49 12.85 -4.84
N SER A 3 -15.73 12.49 -3.81
CA SER A 3 -14.54 11.64 -3.99
C SER A 3 -14.98 10.31 -4.61
N PRO A 4 -14.24 9.72 -5.55
CA PRO A 4 -14.53 8.38 -6.06
C PRO A 4 -14.25 7.29 -5.00
N CYS A 5 -13.56 7.64 -3.91
CA CYS A 5 -13.21 6.71 -2.85
C CYS A 5 -14.31 6.56 -1.80
N GLN A 6 -14.25 5.44 -1.07
CA GLN A 6 -15.06 5.22 0.12
C GLN A 6 -14.79 6.28 1.20
N GLU A 7 -15.71 6.42 2.14
CA GLU A 7 -15.54 7.30 3.30
C GLU A 7 -14.25 6.94 4.07
N ASP A 8 -13.51 7.97 4.52
CA ASP A 8 -12.20 7.87 5.17
C ASP A 8 -11.01 7.43 4.30
N TRP A 9 -11.20 7.32 2.98
CA TRP A 9 -10.10 7.09 2.02
C TRP A 9 -9.72 8.39 1.32
N VAL A 10 -8.42 8.55 1.08
CA VAL A 10 -7.87 9.70 0.36
C VAL A 10 -7.68 9.32 -1.10
N PHE A 11 -8.29 10.09 -2.00
CA PHE A 11 -8.02 9.99 -3.43
C PHE A 11 -6.73 10.74 -3.76
N TYR A 12 -5.79 10.07 -4.43
CA TYR A 12 -4.58 10.68 -4.97
C TYR A 12 -4.29 10.06 -6.34
N GLU A 13 -4.09 10.93 -7.33
CA GLU A 13 -4.00 10.59 -8.75
C GLU A 13 -5.18 9.75 -9.22
N ASP A 14 -5.05 8.43 -9.32
CA ASP A 14 -6.12 7.51 -9.74
C ASP A 14 -6.39 6.40 -8.72
N SER A 15 -5.86 6.55 -7.51
CA SER A 15 -5.89 5.52 -6.46
C SER A 15 -6.53 6.02 -5.16
N CYS A 16 -7.12 5.09 -4.41
CA CYS A 16 -7.69 5.33 -3.09
C CYS A 16 -6.76 4.76 -2.01
N TYR A 17 -6.37 5.60 -1.05
CA TYR A 17 -5.44 5.26 0.01
C TYR A 17 -6.11 5.32 1.38
N PHE A 18 -5.92 4.26 2.18
CA PHE A 18 -6.37 4.20 3.56
C PHE A 18 -5.19 4.13 4.52
N GLN A 19 -5.17 5.01 5.52
CA GLN A 19 -4.14 5.01 6.56
C GLN A 19 -4.66 4.27 7.79
N SER A 20 -4.15 3.05 8.02
CA SER A 20 -4.47 2.31 9.25
C SER A 20 -3.84 2.98 10.47
N SER A 21 -4.65 3.25 11.50
CA SER A 21 -4.18 3.68 12.83
C SER A 21 -3.69 2.53 13.71
N SER A 22 -3.92 1.28 13.29
CA SER A 22 -3.59 0.09 14.08
C SER A 22 -2.22 -0.49 13.70
N LYS A 23 -1.37 -0.74 14.70
CA LYS A 23 -0.08 -1.43 14.54
C LYS A 23 -0.31 -2.94 14.61
N LYS A 24 0.00 -3.65 13.53
CA LYS A 24 -0.17 -5.11 13.39
C LYS A 24 1.03 -5.69 12.66
N SER A 25 1.17 -7.02 12.63
CA SER A 25 2.16 -7.66 11.74
C SER A 25 1.79 -7.42 10.28
N TRP A 26 2.78 -7.52 9.39
CA TRP A 26 2.57 -7.35 7.95
C TRP A 26 1.44 -8.24 7.41
N GLN A 27 1.44 -9.53 7.77
CA GLN A 27 0.44 -10.50 7.31
C GLN A 27 -0.99 -10.11 7.74
N ILE A 28 -1.15 -9.59 8.97
CA ILE A 28 -2.47 -9.18 9.46
C ILE A 28 -2.88 -7.85 8.80
N ALA A 29 -1.93 -6.95 8.55
CA ALA A 29 -2.21 -5.69 7.87
C ALA A 29 -2.72 -5.95 6.43
N GLU A 30 -2.04 -6.81 5.68
CA GLU A 30 -2.46 -7.21 4.32
C GLU A 30 -3.83 -7.89 4.34
N LYS A 31 -4.05 -8.83 5.27
CA LYS A 31 -5.36 -9.49 5.41
C LYS A 31 -6.48 -8.47 5.62
N ASN A 32 -6.28 -7.45 6.46
CA ASN A 32 -7.28 -6.42 6.70
C ASN A 32 -7.52 -5.54 5.47
N CYS A 33 -6.50 -5.27 4.66
CA CYS A 33 -6.65 -4.57 3.39
C CYS A 33 -7.49 -5.40 2.42
N VAL A 34 -7.20 -6.70 2.29
CA VAL A 34 -7.98 -7.62 1.43
C VAL A 34 -9.43 -7.71 1.87
N GLU A 35 -9.70 -7.77 3.18
CA GLU A 35 -11.06 -7.73 3.73
C GLU A 35 -11.82 -6.42 3.41
N LYS A 36 -11.10 -5.35 3.10
CA LYS A 36 -11.65 -4.06 2.63
C LYS A 36 -11.74 -3.94 1.11
N GLY A 37 -11.37 -4.98 0.37
CA GLY A 37 -11.32 -4.96 -1.10
C GLY A 37 -10.13 -4.19 -1.66
N SER A 38 -9.02 -4.13 -0.92
CA SER A 38 -7.78 -3.46 -1.32
C SER A 38 -6.55 -4.31 -0.98
N HIS A 39 -5.36 -3.75 -1.18
CA HIS A 39 -4.09 -4.32 -0.73
C HIS A 39 -3.30 -3.30 0.11
N LEU A 40 -2.26 -3.74 0.81
CA LEU A 40 -1.21 -2.84 1.26
C LEU A 40 -0.62 -2.11 0.04
N VAL A 41 -0.17 -0.88 0.26
CA VAL A 41 0.19 0.02 -0.84
C VAL A 41 1.29 -0.56 -1.73
N VAL A 42 1.03 -0.57 -3.02
CA VAL A 42 2.04 -0.80 -4.07
C VAL A 42 2.57 0.57 -4.46
N VAL A 43 3.85 0.79 -4.25
CA VAL A 43 4.47 2.08 -4.50
C VAL A 43 4.94 2.08 -5.94
N ASN A 44 4.39 2.97 -6.76
CA ASN A 44 4.82 3.15 -8.15
C ASN A 44 5.74 4.38 -8.27
N ASP A 45 5.50 5.42 -7.46
CA ASP A 45 6.33 6.62 -7.35
C ASP A 45 6.67 6.90 -5.87
N LEU A 46 7.94 7.19 -5.58
CA LEU A 46 8.40 7.59 -4.25
C LEU A 46 7.69 8.86 -3.73
N ALA A 47 7.15 9.71 -4.61
CA ALA A 47 6.33 10.85 -4.23
C ALA A 47 5.08 10.44 -3.42
N GLU A 48 4.56 9.22 -3.61
CA GLU A 48 3.47 8.66 -2.81
C GLU A 48 3.84 8.55 -1.32
N LEU A 49 5.12 8.35 -1.02
CA LEU A 49 5.64 8.16 0.34
C LEU A 49 6.00 9.47 1.04
N VAL A 50 6.29 10.55 0.28
CA VAL A 50 6.74 11.85 0.82
C VAL A 50 5.70 12.50 1.73
N ARG A 51 4.43 12.10 1.65
CA ARG A 51 3.34 12.62 2.49
C ARG A 51 3.30 12.01 3.91
N GLN A 52 4.10 10.99 4.21
CA GLN A 52 4.03 10.19 5.45
C GLN A 52 5.14 10.50 6.48
N GLN A 53 5.58 11.75 6.60
CA GLN A 53 6.88 12.15 7.20
C GLN A 53 7.12 11.83 8.70
N HIS A 54 6.17 11.21 9.41
CA HIS A 54 6.31 11.00 10.87
C HIS A 54 5.86 9.62 11.37
N THR A 55 5.51 8.67 10.48
CA THR A 55 5.07 7.34 10.91
C THR A 55 5.49 6.28 9.90
N SER A 56 6.02 5.16 10.40
CA SER A 56 6.31 3.99 9.58
C SER A 56 5.05 3.18 9.37
N TYR A 57 4.75 2.86 8.11
CA TYR A 57 3.63 2.02 7.71
C TYR A 57 4.14 0.76 7.03
N TRP A 58 3.37 -0.32 7.13
CA TRP A 58 3.58 -1.46 6.23
C TRP A 58 3.18 -1.06 4.81
N ILE A 59 3.97 -1.51 3.85
CA ILE A 59 3.70 -1.43 2.42
C ILE A 59 3.57 -2.83 1.85
N GLY A 60 3.06 -2.93 0.63
CA GLY A 60 2.75 -4.19 -0.06
C GLY A 60 3.96 -4.96 -0.59
N LEU A 61 5.18 -4.64 -0.16
CA LEU A 61 6.38 -5.34 -0.61
C LEU A 61 6.55 -6.64 0.18
N VAL A 62 6.68 -7.76 -0.52
CA VAL A 62 6.78 -9.10 0.08
C VAL A 62 7.86 -9.94 -0.58
N GLU A 63 8.63 -10.63 0.24
CA GLU A 63 9.59 -11.65 -0.17
C GLU A 63 8.89 -13.01 -0.20
N LYS A 64 8.67 -13.56 -1.40
CA LYS A 64 8.00 -14.87 -1.56
C LYS A 64 8.98 -16.03 -1.39
N GLU A 65 10.18 -15.84 -1.92
CA GLU A 65 11.33 -16.72 -1.78
C GLU A 65 12.54 -15.84 -1.43
N GLU A 66 13.56 -16.40 -0.78
CA GLU A 66 14.75 -15.64 -0.38
C GLU A 66 15.38 -14.91 -1.59
N GLY A 67 15.46 -13.58 -1.51
CA GLY A 67 15.93 -12.68 -2.55
C GLY A 67 14.89 -12.33 -3.63
N GLN A 68 13.69 -12.92 -3.61
CA GLN A 68 12.63 -12.67 -4.58
C GLN A 68 11.52 -11.79 -4.00
N TRP A 69 11.65 -10.50 -4.26
CA TRP A 69 10.67 -9.49 -3.88
C TRP A 69 9.60 -9.28 -4.94
N SER A 70 8.36 -9.15 -4.51
CA SER A 70 7.22 -8.80 -5.36
C SER A 70 6.25 -7.92 -4.59
N TRP A 71 5.39 -7.21 -5.32
CA TRP A 71 4.27 -6.52 -4.73
C TRP A 71 3.09 -7.48 -4.49
N VAL A 72 2.24 -7.14 -3.51
CA VAL A 72 1.04 -7.92 -3.13
C VAL A 72 0.00 -8.05 -4.25
N ASP A 73 0.00 -7.16 -5.23
CA ASP A 73 -0.82 -7.24 -6.45
C ASP A 73 -0.21 -8.16 -7.53
N GLY A 74 0.99 -8.68 -7.31
CA GLY A 74 1.73 -9.52 -8.24
C GLY A 74 2.69 -8.76 -9.16
N THR A 75 2.74 -7.43 -9.09
CA THR A 75 3.68 -6.61 -9.86
C THR A 75 5.12 -6.91 -9.43
N ASP A 76 6.03 -6.97 -10.39
CA ASP A 76 7.45 -7.20 -10.14
C ASP A 76 8.05 -5.99 -9.43
N TYR A 77 8.77 -6.20 -8.33
CA TYR A 77 9.41 -5.10 -7.60
C TYR A 77 10.40 -4.31 -8.48
N SER A 78 11.07 -4.97 -9.43
CA SER A 78 12.06 -4.36 -10.33
C SER A 78 11.47 -3.33 -11.30
N THR A 79 10.14 -3.29 -11.47
CA THR A 79 9.47 -2.29 -12.32
C THR A 79 9.11 -1.02 -11.56
N THR A 80 9.36 -0.96 -10.26
CA THR A 80 9.19 0.26 -9.48
C THR A 80 10.20 1.30 -9.98
N GLU A 81 9.73 2.46 -10.45
CA GLU A 81 10.65 3.51 -10.90
C GLU A 81 11.49 4.01 -9.70
N GLN A 82 12.81 4.14 -9.92
CA GLN A 82 13.78 4.59 -8.92
C GLN A 82 13.88 6.12 -8.89
#